data_AF-A0A0R3PQX3-F1
#
_entry.id   AF-A0A0R3PQX3-F1
#
_cell.length_a   1.000
_cell.length_b   1.000
_cell.length_c   1.000
_cell.angle_alpha   90.00
_cell.angle_beta   90.00
_cell.angle_gamma   90.00
#
_symmetry.space_group_name_H-M   'P 1'
#
loop_
_entity.id
_entity.type
_entity.pdbx_description
1 polymer ?
#
loop_
_entity_poly.entity_id
_entity_poly.type
_entity_poly.pdbx_seq_one_letter_code
_entity_poly.pdbx_strand_id
1 'polypeptide(L)'
;MSACVCPLLATSSALGFLFWCGFRFGSILCVTPFLVLAIGVDDAFLMMQSLMHISNSDRKMSKRERVANMLVDVGPSVTITSMTNVMAFLVGYFTPTPEIQLFCIGNAIAILFDFIYQVTMFAAILSVTSDLHTRNRPLAIVNKQWRELESEKPGNLNDPKRLAEVNKLIERFESFPECLGSNFSHYFVRDYKLFNEMVEFDDETSFGMDVAASNRSDAFSRSAMQPFFSWPEFRHWNGFVKFDEHGR
;
A
#
# COMPACT_ATOMS: atom_id res chain seq x y z
N MET A 1 -6.10 -11.59 1.58
CA MET A 1 -5.58 -12.91 1.16
C MET A 1 -4.66 -13.54 2.22
N SER A 2 -3.74 -12.80 2.85
CA SER A 2 -2.85 -13.34 3.90
C SER A 2 -3.57 -13.88 5.14
N ALA A 3 -4.74 -13.32 5.49
CA ALA A 3 -5.55 -13.76 6.64
C ALA A 3 -6.04 -15.22 6.54
N CYS A 4 -6.25 -15.75 5.33
CA CYS A 4 -6.73 -17.11 5.13
C CYS A 4 -5.63 -18.17 5.19
N VAL A 5 -4.36 -17.77 5.05
CA VAL A 5 -3.22 -18.70 4.98
C VAL A 5 -2.97 -19.36 6.33
N CYS A 6 -3.09 -18.60 7.43
CA CYS A 6 -2.79 -19.12 8.77
C CYS A 6 -3.82 -20.18 9.23
N PRO A 7 -5.15 -19.96 9.09
CA PRO A 7 -6.14 -20.95 9.49
C PRO A 7 -6.12 -22.22 8.62
N LEU A 8 -5.80 -22.10 7.33
CA LEU A 8 -5.63 -23.26 6.45
C LEU A 8 -4.40 -24.09 6.81
N LEU A 9 -3.29 -23.43 7.14
CA LEU A 9 -2.07 -24.09 7.61
C LEU A 9 -2.32 -24.77 8.98
N ALA A 10 -2.99 -24.08 9.90
CA ALA A 10 -3.37 -24.59 11.21
C ALA A 10 -4.24 -25.85 11.11
N THR A 11 -5.29 -25.78 10.28
CA THR A 11 -6.19 -26.91 10.05
C THR A 11 -5.45 -28.09 9.43
N SER A 12 -4.56 -27.83 8.46
CA SER A 12 -3.76 -28.88 7.81
C SER A 12 -2.84 -29.58 8.81
N SER A 13 -2.14 -28.80 9.65
CA SER A 13 -1.30 -29.33 10.73
C SER A 13 -2.10 -30.13 11.76
N ALA A 14 -3.29 -29.66 12.13
CA ALA A 14 -4.15 -30.34 13.09
C ALA A 14 -4.74 -31.66 12.55
N LEU A 15 -5.21 -31.67 11.30
CA LEU A 15 -5.66 -32.90 10.64
C LEU A 15 -4.51 -33.91 10.47
N GLY A 16 -3.32 -33.44 10.10
CA GLY A 16 -2.11 -34.26 10.06
C GLY A 16 -1.76 -34.87 11.42
N PHE A 17 -1.84 -34.07 12.49
CA PHE A 17 -1.60 -34.53 13.86
C PHE A 17 -2.64 -35.56 14.32
N LEU A 18 -3.92 -35.35 13.98
CA LEU A 18 -5.00 -36.31 14.28
C LEU A 18 -4.79 -37.65 13.59
N PHE A 19 -4.39 -37.66 12.32
CA PHE A 19 -4.06 -38.90 11.61
C PHE A 19 -2.83 -39.58 12.18
N TRP A 20 -1.82 -38.81 12.60
CA TRP A 20 -0.65 -39.35 13.30
C TRP A 20 -1.02 -40.03 14.62
N CYS A 21 -1.98 -39.49 15.37
CA CYS A 21 -2.51 -40.10 16.58
C CYS A 21 -3.44 -41.31 16.32
N GLY A 22 -3.68 -41.70 15.06
CA GLY A 22 -4.44 -42.89 14.69
C GLY A 22 -5.96 -42.70 14.73
N PHE A 23 -6.47 -41.47 14.71
CA PHE A 23 -7.90 -41.22 14.64
C PHE A 23 -8.49 -41.61 13.28
N ARG A 24 -9.71 -42.17 13.28
CA ARG A 24 -10.40 -42.61 12.06
C ARG A 24 -10.87 -41.41 11.22
N PHE A 25 -10.71 -41.47 9.90
CA PHE A 25 -11.26 -40.45 9.00
C PHE A 25 -12.80 -40.51 9.02
N GLY A 26 -13.45 -39.38 9.32
CA GLY A 26 -14.90 -39.23 9.29
C GLY A 26 -15.31 -38.06 8.40
N SER A 27 -16.40 -38.21 7.63
CA SER A 27 -16.88 -37.17 6.70
C SER A 27 -17.21 -35.84 7.39
N ILE A 28 -17.47 -35.86 8.70
CA ILE A 28 -17.70 -34.66 9.52
C ILE A 28 -16.45 -33.78 9.67
N LEU A 29 -15.23 -34.35 9.59
CA LEU A 29 -13.98 -33.60 9.64
C LEU A 29 -13.78 -32.70 8.41
N CYS A 30 -14.48 -32.97 7.30
CA CYS A 30 -14.48 -32.09 6.13
C CYS A 30 -15.11 -30.71 6.42
N VAL A 31 -15.87 -30.57 7.51
CA VAL A 31 -16.45 -29.30 7.95
C VAL A 31 -15.46 -28.48 8.79
N THR A 32 -14.50 -29.12 9.46
CA THR A 32 -13.50 -28.47 10.33
C THR A 32 -12.73 -27.34 9.63
N PRO A 33 -12.24 -27.46 8.38
CA PRO A 33 -11.57 -26.35 7.70
C PRO A 33 -12.44 -25.11 7.51
N PHE A 34 -13.73 -25.28 7.24
CA PHE A 34 -14.64 -24.15 7.08
C PHE A 34 -14.89 -23.45 8.42
N LEU A 35 -15.05 -24.23 9.49
CA LEU A 35 -15.28 -23.71 10.83
C LEU A 35 -14.05 -22.96 11.35
N VAL A 36 -12.87 -23.57 11.28
CA VAL A 36 -11.61 -22.97 11.74
C VAL A 36 -11.28 -21.73 10.91
N LEU A 37 -11.53 -21.76 9.60
CA LEU A 37 -11.35 -20.58 8.76
C LEU A 37 -12.28 -19.43 9.18
N ALA A 38 -13.54 -19.71 9.52
CA ALA A 38 -14.47 -18.66 9.97
C ALA A 38 -13.99 -17.99 11.25
N ILE A 39 -13.53 -18.77 12.24
CA ILE A 39 -13.01 -18.24 13.51
C ILE A 39 -11.69 -17.49 13.28
N GLY A 40 -10.72 -18.14 12.63
CA GLY A 40 -9.38 -17.57 12.45
C GLY A 40 -9.38 -16.32 11.58
N VAL A 41 -10.31 -16.21 10.61
CA VAL A 41 -10.47 -14.99 9.81
C VAL A 41 -11.04 -13.83 10.64
N ASP A 42 -12.00 -14.08 11.55
CA ASP A 42 -12.54 -13.06 12.45
C ASP A 42 -11.43 -12.46 13.34
N ASP A 43 -10.66 -13.33 14.00
CA ASP A 43 -9.52 -12.95 14.83
C ASP A 43 -8.42 -12.21 14.01
N ALA A 44 -8.17 -12.65 12.77
CA ALA A 44 -7.22 -11.99 11.86
C ALA A 44 -7.69 -10.59 11.45
N PHE A 45 -9.00 -10.39 11.23
CA PHE A 45 -9.57 -9.09 10.91
C PHE A 45 -9.50 -8.13 12.10
N LEU A 46 -9.83 -8.59 13.31
CA LEU A 46 -9.70 -7.78 14.54
C LEU A 46 -8.27 -7.25 14.72
N MET A 47 -7.29 -8.15 14.55
CA MET A 47 -5.87 -7.82 14.61
C MET A 47 -5.44 -6.82 13.54
N MET A 48 -5.84 -7.03 12.28
CA MET A 48 -5.52 -6.13 11.18
C MET A 48 -6.12 -4.73 11.40
N GLN A 49 -7.36 -4.67 11.89
CA GLN A 49 -8.06 -3.41 12.15
C GLN A 49 -7.37 -2.60 13.26
N SER A 50 -7.00 -3.24 14.37
CA SER A 50 -6.26 -2.54 15.45
C SER A 50 -4.89 -2.05 14.97
N LEU A 51 -4.16 -2.84 14.18
CA LEU A 51 -2.88 -2.40 13.63
C LEU A 51 -3.03 -1.20 12.69
N MET A 52 -4.06 -1.18 11.85
CA MET A 52 -4.37 -0.03 10.99
C MET A 52 -4.75 1.21 11.81
N HIS A 53 -5.50 1.03 12.89
CA HIS A 53 -5.86 2.11 13.82
C HIS A 53 -4.61 2.71 14.48
N ILE A 54 -3.73 1.88 15.05
CA ILE A 54 -2.48 2.30 15.69
C ILE A 54 -1.53 2.96 14.68
N SER A 55 -1.37 2.37 13.49
CA SER A 55 -0.51 2.93 12.44
C SER A 55 -0.99 4.29 11.92
N ASN A 56 -2.28 4.61 12.06
CA ASN A 56 -2.83 5.91 11.71
C ASN A 56 -2.69 6.94 12.82
N SER A 57 -2.85 6.51 14.08
CA SER A 57 -2.74 7.37 15.26
C SER A 57 -1.30 7.83 15.48
N ASP A 58 -0.33 6.91 15.50
CA ASP A 58 1.03 7.23 15.94
C ASP A 58 2.12 6.82 14.93
N ARG A 59 2.58 7.82 14.17
CA ARG A 59 3.44 7.61 13.00
C ARG A 59 4.91 7.38 13.36
N LYS A 60 5.35 7.82 14.55
CA LYS A 60 6.76 7.76 14.96
C LYS A 60 7.15 6.45 15.65
N MET A 61 6.18 5.60 15.98
CA MET A 61 6.43 4.34 16.67
C MET A 61 7.26 3.35 15.84
N SER A 62 8.17 2.65 16.50
CA SER A 62 8.96 1.58 15.90
C SER A 62 8.07 0.40 15.49
N LYS A 63 8.51 -0.38 14.50
CA LYS A 63 7.77 -1.56 13.99
C LYS A 63 7.41 -2.53 15.11
N ARG A 64 8.36 -2.79 16.01
CA ARG A 64 8.18 -3.68 17.16
C ARG A 64 7.14 -3.14 18.13
N GLU A 65 7.15 -1.83 18.33
CA GLU A 65 6.26 -1.15 19.27
C GLU A 65 4.82 -1.10 18.77
N ARG A 66 4.62 -0.92 17.46
CA ARG A 66 3.29 -1.01 16.83
C ARG A 66 2.66 -2.39 17.01
N VAL A 67 3.43 -3.44 16.74
CA VAL A 67 2.95 -4.83 16.91
C VAL A 67 2.73 -5.16 18.39
N ALA A 68 3.61 -4.70 19.28
CA ALA A 68 3.45 -4.87 20.71
C ALA A 68 2.17 -4.21 21.22
N ASN A 69 1.91 -2.95 20.87
CA ASN A 69 0.70 -2.25 21.29
C ASN A 69 -0.56 -2.89 20.71
N MET A 70 -0.51 -3.35 19.46
CA MET A 70 -1.60 -4.09 18.84
C MET A 70 -1.88 -5.41 19.56
N LEU A 71 -0.85 -6.17 19.95
CA LEU A 71 -1.00 -7.40 20.72
C LEU A 71 -1.49 -7.14 22.16
N VAL A 72 -1.09 -6.03 22.78
CA VAL A 72 -1.59 -5.66 24.12
C VAL A 72 -3.07 -5.30 24.09
N ASP A 73 -3.53 -4.64 23.02
CA ASP A 73 -4.92 -4.20 22.88
C ASP A 73 -5.86 -5.34 22.45
N VAL A 74 -5.45 -6.15 21.46
CA VAL A 74 -6.30 -7.19 20.85
C VAL A 74 -6.00 -8.61 21.36
N GLY A 75 -4.79 -8.86 21.84
CA GLY A 75 -4.37 -10.18 22.31
C GLY A 75 -5.25 -10.78 23.40
N PRO A 76 -5.69 -10.02 24.42
CA PRO A 76 -6.64 -10.52 25.42
C PRO A 76 -7.97 -10.98 24.80
N SER A 77 -8.53 -10.21 23.85
CA SER A 77 -9.77 -10.58 23.16
C SER A 77 -9.62 -11.87 22.36
N VAL A 78 -8.59 -11.99 21.52
CA VAL A 78 -8.34 -13.19 20.70
C VAL A 78 -8.12 -14.42 21.59
N THR A 79 -7.39 -14.27 22.70
CA THR A 79 -7.16 -15.36 23.66
C THR A 79 -8.47 -15.82 24.30
N ILE A 80 -9.34 -14.89 24.72
CA ILE A 80 -10.64 -15.21 25.31
C ILE A 80 -11.53 -15.93 24.29
N THR A 81 -11.58 -15.46 23.04
CA THR A 81 -12.36 -16.09 21.97
C THR A 81 -11.86 -17.51 21.71
N SER A 82 -10.56 -17.69 21.49
CA SER A 82 -9.93 -19.00 21.25
C SER A 82 -10.16 -19.97 22.42
N MET A 83 -9.95 -19.51 23.65
CA MET A 83 -10.14 -20.33 24.86
C MET A 83 -11.61 -20.74 25.04
N THR A 84 -12.55 -19.83 24.78
CA THR A 84 -13.99 -20.12 24.83
C THR A 84 -14.38 -21.14 23.77
N ASN A 85 -13.86 -21.00 22.54
CA ASN A 85 -14.11 -21.96 21.47
C ASN A 85 -13.58 -23.36 21.80
N VAL A 86 -12.35 -23.47 22.31
CA VAL A 86 -11.79 -24.76 22.76
C VAL A 86 -12.65 -25.37 23.85
N MET A 87 -13.07 -24.60 24.86
CA MET A 87 -13.94 -25.11 25.92
C MET A 87 -15.30 -25.57 25.38
N ALA A 88 -15.90 -24.84 24.45
CA ALA A 88 -17.17 -25.22 23.83
C ALA A 88 -17.05 -26.57 23.10
N PHE A 89 -15.97 -26.79 22.35
CA PHE A 89 -15.72 -28.08 21.71
C PHE A 89 -15.39 -29.19 22.72
N LEU A 90 -14.66 -28.90 23.79
CA LEU A 90 -14.41 -29.87 24.86
C LEU A 90 -15.70 -30.29 25.58
N VAL A 91 -16.66 -29.38 25.78
CA VAL A 91 -17.98 -29.74 26.30
C VAL A 91 -18.73 -30.62 25.29
N GLY A 92 -18.63 -30.30 23.99
CA GLY A 92 -19.21 -31.11 22.91
C GLY A 92 -18.66 -32.54 22.83
N TYR A 93 -17.44 -32.79 23.32
CA TYR A 93 -16.86 -34.13 23.41
C TYR A 93 -17.60 -35.07 24.38
N PHE A 94 -18.31 -34.58 25.38
CA PHE A 94 -19.09 -35.43 26.28
C PHE A 94 -20.36 -36.03 25.65
N THR A 95 -20.67 -35.65 24.40
CA THR A 95 -21.80 -36.19 23.65
C THR A 95 -21.62 -37.70 23.42
N PRO A 96 -22.68 -38.54 23.57
CA PRO A 96 -22.57 -40.00 23.42
C PRO A 96 -22.30 -40.49 21.99
N THR A 97 -22.42 -39.61 20.98
CA THR A 97 -22.26 -39.97 19.56
C THR A 97 -20.78 -39.90 19.15
N PRO A 98 -20.13 -41.02 18.78
CA PRO A 98 -18.69 -41.07 18.54
C PRO A 98 -18.23 -40.20 17.36
N GLU A 99 -19.07 -39.99 16.35
CA GLU A 99 -18.78 -39.09 15.23
C GLU A 99 -18.66 -37.62 15.68
N ILE A 100 -19.47 -37.21 16.65
CA ILE A 100 -19.45 -35.85 17.21
C ILE A 100 -18.23 -35.67 18.11
N GLN A 101 -17.86 -36.70 18.89
CA GLN A 101 -16.65 -36.67 19.71
C GLN A 101 -15.39 -36.44 18.87
N LEU A 102 -15.26 -37.17 17.75
CA LEU A 102 -14.17 -37.01 16.80
C LEU A 102 -14.12 -35.59 16.21
N PHE A 103 -15.27 -35.06 15.82
CA PHE A 103 -15.38 -33.68 15.33
C PHE A 103 -14.96 -32.66 16.39
N CYS A 104 -15.42 -32.81 17.62
CA CYS A 104 -15.11 -31.92 18.72
C CYS A 104 -13.61 -31.90 19.07
N ILE A 105 -12.98 -33.07 19.21
CA ILE A 105 -11.52 -33.16 19.42
C ILE A 105 -10.78 -32.54 18.23
N GLY A 106 -11.23 -32.83 17.00
CA GLY A 106 -10.58 -32.32 15.81
C GLY A 106 -10.59 -30.80 15.72
N ASN A 107 -11.73 -30.17 16.01
CA ASN A 107 -11.84 -28.70 16.05
C ASN A 107 -11.09 -28.10 17.24
N ALA A 108 -11.12 -28.72 18.43
CA ALA A 108 -10.40 -28.22 19.59
C ALA A 108 -8.88 -28.15 19.33
N ILE A 109 -8.31 -29.19 18.71
CA ILE A 109 -6.90 -29.22 18.32
C ILE A 109 -6.63 -28.19 17.22
N ALA A 110 -7.49 -28.12 16.20
CA ALA A 110 -7.30 -27.15 15.10
C ALA A 110 -7.33 -25.70 15.55
N ILE A 111 -8.24 -25.34 16.46
CA ILE A 111 -8.35 -23.99 17.03
C ILE A 111 -7.16 -23.68 17.93
N LEU A 112 -6.62 -24.68 18.66
CA LEU A 112 -5.41 -24.50 19.45
C LEU A 112 -4.18 -24.23 18.56
N PHE A 113 -4.02 -24.96 17.46
CA PHE A 113 -2.98 -24.68 16.48
C PHE A 113 -3.19 -23.32 15.80
N ASP A 114 -4.44 -22.97 15.48
CA ASP A 114 -4.79 -21.68 14.88
C ASP A 114 -4.37 -20.53 15.79
N PHE A 115 -4.71 -20.59 17.08
CA PHE A 115 -4.28 -19.62 18.09
C PHE A 115 -2.74 -19.46 18.13
N ILE A 116 -1.99 -20.56 18.12
CA ILE A 116 -0.51 -20.51 18.13
C ILE A 116 0.02 -19.83 16.86
N TYR A 117 -0.46 -20.23 15.69
CA TYR A 117 -0.05 -19.62 14.42
C TYR A 117 -0.49 -18.16 14.31
N GLN A 118 -1.60 -17.81 14.92
CA GLN A 118 -2.15 -16.47 14.88
C GLN A 118 -1.33 -15.50 15.74
N VAL A 119 -0.94 -15.89 16.96
CA VAL A 119 -0.10 -15.06 17.83
C VAL A 119 1.34 -14.95 17.28
N THR A 120 1.87 -16.00 16.64
CA THR A 120 3.27 -16.02 16.19
C THR A 120 3.45 -15.62 14.73
N MET A 121 2.88 -16.41 13.81
CA MET A 121 3.07 -16.27 12.37
C MET A 121 2.31 -15.09 11.80
N PHE A 122 1.03 -14.91 12.18
CA PHE A 122 0.23 -13.80 11.67
C PHE A 122 0.72 -12.45 12.20
N ALA A 123 1.11 -12.35 13.48
CA ALA A 123 1.76 -11.16 14.01
C ALA A 123 3.05 -10.81 13.25
N ALA A 124 3.86 -11.81 12.89
CA ALA A 124 5.06 -11.59 12.07
C ALA A 124 4.72 -11.08 10.66
N ILE A 125 3.72 -11.68 9.99
CA ILE A 125 3.25 -11.25 8.66
C ILE A 125 2.72 -9.80 8.71
N LEU A 126 1.96 -9.47 9.75
CA LEU A 126 1.45 -8.12 9.98
C LEU A 126 2.58 -7.10 10.18
N SER A 127 3.65 -7.47 10.89
CA SER A 127 4.82 -6.60 11.08
C SER A 127 5.45 -6.20 9.74
N VAL A 128 5.60 -7.15 8.82
CA VAL A 128 6.16 -6.92 7.48
C VAL A 128 5.19 -6.13 6.62
N THR A 129 3.90 -6.51 6.64
CA THR A 129 2.85 -5.83 5.87
C THR A 129 2.71 -4.38 6.29
N SER A 130 2.82 -4.08 7.59
CA SER A 130 2.76 -2.72 8.11
C SER A 130 3.93 -1.85 7.64
N ASP A 131 5.13 -2.44 7.50
CA ASP A 131 6.30 -1.76 6.97
C ASP A 131 6.10 -1.42 5.50
N LEU A 132 5.70 -2.40 4.69
CA LEU A 132 5.39 -2.20 3.27
C LEU A 132 4.30 -1.14 3.07
N HIS A 133 3.26 -1.18 3.91
CA HIS A 133 2.20 -0.18 3.88
C HIS A 133 2.73 1.22 4.23
N THR A 134 3.58 1.32 5.27
CA THR A 134 4.19 2.60 5.66
C THR A 134 5.07 3.17 4.54
N ARG A 135 5.81 2.32 3.81
CA ARG A 135 6.63 2.72 2.66
C ARG A 135 5.81 3.17 1.45
N ASN A 136 4.74 2.45 1.11
CA ASN A 136 3.92 2.75 -0.08
C ASN A 136 2.87 3.85 0.13
N ARG A 137 2.52 4.19 1.37
CA ARG A 137 1.52 5.23 1.69
C ARG A 137 1.83 6.62 1.10
N PRO A 138 3.05 7.18 1.18
CA PRO A 138 3.37 8.46 0.55
C PRO A 138 3.09 8.48 -0.95
N LEU A 139 3.47 7.42 -1.66
CA LEU A 139 3.18 7.26 -3.09
C LEU A 139 1.67 7.23 -3.37
N ALA A 140 0.90 6.56 -2.51
CA ALA A 140 -0.56 6.53 -2.63
C ALA A 140 -1.19 7.93 -2.44
N ILE A 141 -0.66 8.75 -1.52
CA ILE A 141 -1.12 10.14 -1.31
C ILE A 141 -0.80 11.00 -2.52
N VAL A 142 0.44 10.95 -3.01
CA VAL A 142 0.87 11.70 -4.19
C VAL A 142 0.03 11.30 -5.41
N ASN A 143 -0.18 10.00 -5.63
CA ASN A 143 -1.01 9.49 -6.72
C ASN A 143 -2.50 9.90 -6.59
N LYS A 144 -3.04 9.95 -5.37
CA LYS A 144 -4.40 10.45 -5.13
C LYS A 144 -4.50 11.93 -5.49
N GLN A 145 -3.54 12.73 -5.03
CA GLN A 145 -3.53 14.17 -5.25
C GLN A 145 -3.27 14.52 -6.73
N TRP A 146 -2.43 13.75 -7.44
CA TRP A 146 -2.31 13.83 -8.91
C TRP A 146 -3.66 13.63 -9.61
N ARG A 147 -4.43 12.60 -9.22
CA ARG A 147 -5.75 12.33 -9.81
C ARG A 147 -6.77 13.43 -9.52
N GLU A 148 -6.72 14.04 -8.34
CA GLU A 148 -7.57 15.18 -8.00
C GLU A 148 -7.24 16.40 -8.90
N LEU A 149 -5.94 16.70 -9.07
CA LEU A 149 -5.48 17.75 -9.97
C LEU A 149 -5.90 17.51 -11.42
N GLU A 150 -5.82 16.27 -11.89
CA GLU A 150 -6.23 15.92 -13.26
C GLU A 150 -7.75 16.06 -13.46
N SER A 151 -8.54 15.76 -12.43
CA SER A 151 -10.01 15.86 -12.48
C SER A 151 -10.54 17.30 -12.51
N GLU A 152 -9.88 18.26 -11.85
CA GLU A 152 -10.40 19.63 -11.75
C GLU A 152 -10.16 20.49 -13.02
N LYS A 153 -9.28 20.04 -13.92
CA LYS A 153 -9.05 20.52 -15.31
C LYS A 153 -7.76 19.86 -15.81
N PRO A 154 -7.70 19.20 -16.97
CA PRO A 154 -6.44 18.67 -17.47
C PRO A 154 -5.54 19.81 -18.00
N GLY A 155 -4.30 19.88 -17.52
CA GLY A 155 -3.17 20.31 -18.35
C GLY A 155 -2.87 21.80 -18.60
N ASN A 156 -3.64 22.78 -18.09
CA ASN A 156 -3.27 24.19 -18.32
C ASN A 156 -2.09 24.65 -17.44
N LEU A 157 -0.88 24.57 -17.98
CA LEU A 157 0.36 24.99 -17.32
C LEU A 157 0.55 26.53 -17.31
N ASN A 158 -0.26 27.27 -18.07
CA ASN A 158 -0.25 28.74 -18.05
C ASN A 158 -0.85 29.32 -16.75
N ASP A 159 -1.59 28.53 -15.96
CA ASP A 159 -2.14 28.97 -14.68
C ASP A 159 -1.07 28.92 -13.58
N PRO A 160 -0.58 30.07 -13.05
CA PRO A 160 0.54 30.09 -12.11
C PRO A 160 0.24 29.37 -10.79
N LYS A 161 -1.03 29.37 -10.36
CA LYS A 161 -1.48 28.63 -9.17
C LYS A 161 -1.34 27.11 -9.35
N ARG A 162 -1.70 26.59 -10.52
CA ARG A 162 -1.63 25.15 -10.82
C ARG A 162 -0.20 24.70 -11.03
N LEU A 163 0.60 25.52 -11.71
CA LEU A 163 2.03 25.31 -11.85
C LEU A 163 2.70 25.19 -10.47
N ALA A 164 2.34 26.06 -9.52
CA ALA A 164 2.83 25.97 -8.15
C ALA A 164 2.38 24.68 -7.42
N GLU A 165 1.15 24.22 -7.62
CA GLU A 165 0.66 22.96 -7.04
C GLU A 165 1.37 21.73 -7.62
N VAL A 166 1.56 21.69 -8.94
CA VAL A 166 2.29 20.62 -9.63
C VAL A 166 3.75 20.60 -9.18
N ASN A 167 4.43 21.75 -9.12
CA ASN A 167 5.79 21.86 -8.61
C ASN A 167 5.90 21.33 -7.18
N LYS A 168 5.02 21.79 -6.28
CA LYS A 168 4.99 21.34 -4.88
C LYS A 168 4.80 19.83 -4.75
N LEU A 169 4.01 19.24 -5.64
CA LEU A 169 3.71 17.83 -5.60
C LEU A 169 4.85 16.96 -6.16
N ILE A 170 5.57 17.47 -7.16
CA ILE A 170 6.81 16.86 -7.68
C ILE A 170 7.94 16.98 -6.66
N GLU A 171 8.11 18.14 -6.04
CA GLU A 171 9.08 18.31 -4.94
C GLU A 171 8.78 17.33 -3.79
N ARG A 172 7.50 17.14 -3.46
CA ARG A 172 7.10 16.14 -2.46
C ARG A 172 7.44 14.72 -2.90
N PHE A 173 7.26 14.39 -4.17
CA PHE A 173 7.67 13.10 -4.73
C PHE A 173 9.19 12.92 -4.67
N GLU A 174 9.96 13.92 -5.08
CA GLU A 174 11.42 13.88 -5.10
C GLU A 174 12.04 13.88 -3.69
N SER A 175 11.34 14.42 -2.69
CA SER A 175 11.78 14.39 -1.29
C SER A 175 11.81 12.99 -0.66
N PHE A 176 11.27 11.97 -1.34
CA PHE A 176 11.26 10.62 -0.81
C PHE A 176 12.64 9.95 -0.93
N PRO A 177 13.10 9.26 0.13
CA PRO A 177 14.43 8.63 0.15
C PRO A 177 14.60 7.48 -0.84
N GLU A 178 13.51 6.94 -1.38
CA GLU A 178 13.53 5.90 -2.44
C GLU A 178 13.49 6.50 -3.85
N CYS A 179 13.23 7.80 -4.00
CA CYS A 179 13.27 8.46 -5.30
C CYS A 179 14.73 8.79 -5.67
N LEU A 180 15.08 8.57 -6.94
CA LEU A 180 16.43 8.83 -7.48
C LEU A 180 16.80 10.33 -7.50
N GLY A 181 15.90 11.21 -7.04
CA GLY A 181 16.08 12.66 -6.96
C GLY A 181 15.57 13.40 -8.19
N SER A 182 15.75 14.72 -8.16
CA SER A 182 15.29 15.65 -9.21
C SER A 182 15.92 15.39 -10.58
N ASN A 183 17.10 14.78 -10.64
CA ASN A 183 17.78 14.53 -11.91
C ASN A 183 17.13 13.40 -12.73
N PHE A 184 16.28 12.56 -12.12
CA PHE A 184 15.70 11.38 -12.76
C PHE A 184 14.17 11.42 -12.87
N SER A 185 13.52 12.42 -12.28
CA SER A 185 12.07 12.56 -12.31
C SER A 185 11.52 13.05 -13.65
N HIS A 186 12.39 13.45 -14.59
CA HIS A 186 12.07 13.93 -15.94
C HIS A 186 10.84 14.83 -15.92
N TYR A 187 11.02 16.05 -15.42
CA TYR A 187 9.92 17.00 -15.29
C TYR A 187 9.98 18.07 -16.38
N PHE A 188 9.00 18.02 -17.28
CA PHE A 188 8.87 18.93 -18.44
C PHE A 188 9.14 20.41 -18.14
N VAL A 189 8.54 20.97 -17.09
CA VAL A 189 8.67 22.41 -16.78
C VAL A 189 10.10 22.76 -16.36
N ARG A 190 10.82 21.82 -15.73
CA ARG A 190 12.23 22.02 -15.35
C ARG A 190 13.12 22.02 -16.57
N ASP A 191 12.93 21.05 -17.46
CA ASP A 191 13.67 20.95 -18.72
C ASP A 191 13.43 22.19 -19.60
N TYR A 192 12.20 22.69 -19.65
CA TYR A 192 11.87 23.92 -20.38
C TYR A 192 12.48 25.18 -19.79
N LYS A 193 12.60 25.27 -18.45
CA LYS A 193 13.32 26.38 -17.81
C LYS A 193 14.82 26.32 -18.06
N LEU A 194 15.41 25.12 -17.97
CA LEU A 194 16.82 24.90 -18.28
C LEU A 194 17.14 25.31 -19.73
N PHE A 195 16.26 24.97 -20.67
CA PHE A 195 16.36 25.44 -22.05
C PHE A 195 16.43 26.96 -22.12
N ASN A 196 15.49 27.64 -21.46
CA ASN A 196 15.39 29.09 -21.54
C ASN A 196 16.59 29.79 -20.91
N GLU A 197 17.10 29.25 -19.80
CA GLU A 197 18.34 29.74 -19.15
C GLU A 197 19.58 29.52 -20.04
N MET A 198 19.67 28.40 -20.76
CA MET A 198 20.76 28.14 -21.71
C MET A 198 20.72 29.10 -22.90
N VAL A 199 19.53 29.37 -23.45
CA VAL A 199 19.34 30.33 -24.54
C VAL A 199 19.68 31.75 -24.10
N GLU A 200 19.25 32.16 -22.90
CA GLU A 200 19.61 33.48 -22.34
C GLU A 200 21.13 33.62 -22.11
N PHE A 201 21.82 32.56 -21.70
CA PHE A 201 23.27 32.58 -21.48
C PHE A 201 24.09 32.67 -22.79
N ASP A 202 23.63 31.99 -23.85
CA ASP A 202 24.24 32.09 -25.19
C ASP A 202 24.02 33.48 -25.81
N ASP A 203 22.86 34.11 -25.53
CA ASP A 203 22.58 35.48 -25.98
C ASP A 203 23.43 36.53 -25.24
N GLU A 204 23.77 36.35 -23.96
CA GLU A 204 24.68 37.27 -23.25
C GLU A 204 26.15 37.15 -23.70
N THR A 205 26.56 35.99 -24.23
CA THR A 205 27.93 35.76 -24.72
C THR A 205 28.11 36.10 -26.21
N SER A 206 27.02 36.28 -26.96
CA SER A 206 27.01 36.72 -28.35
C SER A 206 26.67 38.21 -28.44
N PHE A 207 27.58 39.02 -28.97
CA PHE A 207 27.37 40.46 -29.14
C PHE A 207 26.30 40.73 -30.22
N GLY A 208 25.02 40.76 -29.80
CA GLY A 208 23.90 41.37 -30.52
C GLY A 208 22.88 40.40 -31.13
N MET A 209 21.68 40.37 -30.54
CA MET A 209 20.37 40.59 -31.19
C MET A 209 19.30 40.54 -30.09
N ASP A 210 18.57 41.64 -29.88
CA ASP A 210 17.46 41.70 -28.93
C ASP A 210 16.35 40.71 -29.31
N VAL A 211 16.30 39.55 -28.64
CA VAL A 211 15.11 38.69 -28.68
C VAL A 211 14.20 39.10 -27.54
N ALA A 212 13.12 39.76 -27.96
CA ALA A 212 11.99 40.24 -27.19
C ALA A 212 11.76 39.48 -25.86
N ALA A 213 11.74 40.26 -24.77
CA ALA A 213 11.08 39.91 -23.52
C ALA A 213 9.63 39.51 -23.80
N SER A 214 9.41 38.22 -24.08
CA SER A 214 8.09 37.65 -24.28
C SER A 214 7.35 37.71 -22.95
N ASN A 215 6.17 38.29 -23.00
CA ASN A 215 5.26 38.46 -21.88
C ASN A 215 5.08 37.09 -21.17
N ARG A 216 5.38 37.01 -19.87
CA ARG A 216 5.33 35.76 -19.07
C ARG A 216 3.96 35.04 -19.10
N SER A 217 2.92 35.69 -19.61
CA SER A 217 1.56 35.14 -19.77
C SER A 217 1.43 34.07 -20.86
N ASP A 218 2.32 34.05 -21.86
CA ASP A 218 2.27 33.11 -23.00
C ASP A 218 3.47 32.16 -23.05
N ALA A 219 4.18 32.03 -21.92
CA ALA A 219 5.42 31.26 -21.80
C ALA A 219 5.27 29.79 -22.22
N PHE A 220 4.06 29.21 -22.14
CA PHE A 220 3.79 27.83 -22.54
C PHE A 220 3.00 27.68 -23.85
N SER A 221 3.00 28.68 -24.75
CA SER A 221 2.35 28.57 -26.06
C SER A 221 3.17 27.74 -27.06
N ARG A 222 2.49 27.13 -28.05
CA ARG A 222 3.09 26.30 -29.11
C ARG A 222 4.22 27.00 -29.88
N SER A 223 4.09 28.29 -30.13
CA SER A 223 5.10 29.09 -30.84
C SER A 223 6.38 29.30 -30.01
N ALA A 224 6.23 29.52 -28.71
CA ALA A 224 7.34 29.71 -27.78
C ALA A 224 8.12 28.40 -27.54
N MET A 225 7.43 27.26 -27.54
CA MET A 225 8.05 25.94 -27.30
C MET A 225 8.62 25.26 -28.55
N GLN A 226 8.36 25.78 -29.74
CA GLN A 226 8.80 25.13 -30.98
C GLN A 226 10.34 24.95 -31.07
N PRO A 227 11.16 25.91 -30.62
CA PRO A 227 12.62 25.75 -30.49
C PRO A 227 13.03 24.69 -29.45
N PHE A 228 12.26 24.54 -28.36
CA PHE A 228 12.52 23.52 -27.34
C PHE A 228 12.35 22.10 -27.90
N PHE A 229 11.28 21.86 -28.66
CA PHE A 229 11.02 20.53 -29.24
C PHE A 229 11.96 20.15 -30.39
N SER A 230 12.60 21.11 -31.05
CA SER A 230 13.58 20.82 -32.11
C SER A 230 14.96 20.47 -31.57
N TRP A 231 15.26 20.77 -30.31
CA TRP A 231 16.56 20.42 -29.71
C TRP A 231 16.69 18.90 -29.55
N PRO A 232 17.75 18.24 -30.07
CA PRO A 232 18.00 16.80 -29.93
C PRO A 232 17.78 16.20 -28.54
N GLU A 233 18.08 16.93 -27.47
CA GLU A 233 17.98 16.45 -26.07
C GLU A 233 16.53 16.41 -25.57
N PHE A 234 15.72 17.41 -25.90
CA PHE A 234 14.33 17.56 -25.41
C PHE A 234 13.26 17.12 -26.41
N ARG A 235 13.66 16.67 -27.60
CA ARG A 235 12.77 16.22 -28.68
C ARG A 235 11.71 15.20 -28.24
N HIS A 236 12.02 14.38 -27.24
CA HIS A 236 11.11 13.37 -26.70
C HIS A 236 9.82 13.95 -26.09
N TRP A 237 9.85 15.19 -25.57
CA TRP A 237 8.70 15.86 -24.99
C TRP A 237 7.59 16.18 -25.99
N ASN A 238 7.91 16.27 -27.28
CA ASN A 238 6.94 16.53 -28.35
C ASN A 238 5.84 15.46 -28.43
N GLY A 239 6.10 14.23 -27.97
CA GLY A 239 5.09 13.16 -27.92
C GLY A 239 4.12 13.26 -26.74
N PHE A 240 4.46 14.04 -25.70
CA PHE A 240 3.72 14.09 -24.44
C PHE A 240 2.94 15.39 -24.24
N VAL A 241 3.40 16.51 -24.83
CA VAL A 241 2.71 17.81 -24.76
C VAL A 241 1.58 17.85 -25.80
N LYS A 242 0.37 18.18 -25.34
CA LYS A 242 -0.80 18.39 -26.21
C LYS A 242 -1.21 19.85 -26.13
N PHE A 243 -1.40 20.45 -27.30
CA PHE A 243 -1.88 21.82 -27.44
C PHE A 243 -3.38 21.81 -27.78
N ASP A 244 -4.13 22.75 -27.22
CA ASP A 244 -5.52 22.97 -27.60
C ASP A 244 -5.63 23.57 -29.03
N GLU A 245 -6.83 23.64 -29.60
CA GLU A 245 -7.10 24.24 -30.93
C GLU A 245 -6.59 25.69 -31.04
N HIS A 246 -6.38 26.36 -29.91
CA HIS A 246 -5.86 27.73 -29.79
C HIS A 246 -4.32 27.81 -29.64
N GLY A 247 -3.59 26.70 -29.70
CA GLY A 247 -2.12 26.68 -29.58
C GLY A 247 -1.59 27.03 -28.18
N ARG A 248 -2.40 26.80 -27.15
CA ARG A 248 -2.09 27.01 -25.73
C ARG A 248 -2.18 25.71 -24.95
#